data_AF-A0A061S627-F1
#
_entry.id   AF-A0A061S627-F1
#
_cell.length_a   1.000
_cell.length_b   1.000
_cell.length_c   1.000
_cell.angle_alpha   90.00
_cell.angle_beta   90.00
_cell.angle_gamma   90.00
#
_symmetry.space_group_name_H-M   'P 1'
#
loop_
_entity.id
_entity.type
_entity.pdbx_description
1 polymer ?
#
loop_
_entity_poly.entity_id
_entity_poly.type
_entity_poly.pdbx_seq_one_letter_code
_entity_poly.pdbx_strand_id
1 'polypeptide(L)'
;MALFGVFFVGQSFPITDQNFVRADPTHWVLDVTAAVKPQHEELKEVAFFLPQPGALDPNMGLGLYVSVGGSEWSYRGCICNAHPSEVMPLQWPKNLAGTPGAAQIGISVEPLAEVMGKEGSKLGAREDFAKRWGTPPNAPLSPNPPPCPLPLARSL
;
A
#
# COMPACT_ATOMS: atom_id res chain seq x y z
N MET A 1 -18.21 11.37 -7.57
CA MET A 1 -18.00 10.58 -6.34
C MET A 1 -16.54 10.19 -6.28
N ALA A 2 -15.99 10.06 -5.08
CA ALA A 2 -14.57 9.72 -4.91
C ALA A 2 -14.33 8.23 -5.17
N LEU A 3 -13.26 7.91 -5.89
CA LEU A 3 -12.86 6.53 -6.21
C LEU A 3 -12.17 5.85 -5.03
N PHE A 4 -11.28 6.59 -4.37
CA PHE A 4 -10.50 6.12 -3.22
C PHE A 4 -10.28 7.25 -2.22
N GLY A 5 -9.85 6.88 -1.02
CA GLY A 5 -9.39 7.82 -0.01
C GLY A 5 -8.15 7.31 0.72
N VAL A 6 -7.31 8.24 1.14
CA VAL A 6 -6.17 8.00 2.03
C VAL A 6 -6.27 8.91 3.25
N PHE A 7 -5.79 8.47 4.41
CA PHE A 7 -5.41 9.40 5.47
C PHE A 7 -4.17 8.91 6.19
N PHE A 8 -3.37 9.84 6.67
CA PHE A 8 -2.17 9.55 7.44
C PHE A 8 -2.56 9.47 8.91
N VAL A 9 -2.28 8.32 9.53
CA VAL A 9 -2.78 8.00 10.88
C VAL A 9 -2.25 9.04 11.88
N GLY A 10 -3.19 9.74 12.53
CA GLY A 10 -2.88 10.80 13.50
C GLY A 10 -2.23 12.07 12.91
N GLN A 11 -2.14 12.19 11.59
CA GLN A 11 -1.47 13.31 10.91
C GLN A 11 -2.37 14.05 9.91
N SER A 12 -3.41 13.42 9.37
CA SER A 12 -4.32 14.07 8.42
C SER A 12 -5.78 13.63 8.59
N PHE A 13 -6.68 14.41 7.99
CA PHE A 13 -8.04 13.97 7.67
C PHE A 13 -8.05 13.13 6.37
N PRO A 14 -9.17 12.45 6.05
CA PRO A 14 -9.36 11.79 4.75
C PRO A 14 -9.13 12.72 3.57
N ILE A 15 -8.24 12.30 2.68
CA ILE A 15 -7.87 12.94 1.42
C ILE A 15 -8.38 12.02 0.31
N THR A 16 -9.23 12.54 -0.57
CA THR A 16 -9.83 11.74 -1.65
C THR A 16 -9.09 11.94 -2.97
N ASP A 17 -9.41 11.13 -3.99
CA ASP A 17 -8.81 11.24 -5.32
C ASP A 17 -8.92 12.65 -5.93
N GLN A 18 -9.89 13.45 -5.51
CA GLN A 18 -10.08 14.84 -5.96
C GLN A 18 -8.94 15.78 -5.53
N ASN A 19 -8.21 15.43 -4.48
CA ASN A 19 -7.05 16.18 -4.00
C ASN A 19 -5.74 15.69 -4.64
N PHE A 20 -5.79 14.64 -5.45
CA PHE A 20 -4.64 14.13 -6.17
C PHE A 20 -4.56 14.75 -7.57
N VAL A 21 -3.34 14.96 -8.05
CA VAL A 21 -3.10 15.28 -9.45
C VAL A 21 -3.20 13.98 -10.24
N ARG A 22 -4.18 13.91 -11.15
CA ARG A 22 -4.33 12.77 -12.05
C ARG A 22 -3.25 12.83 -13.13
N ALA A 23 -2.26 11.93 -13.04
CA ALA A 23 -1.18 11.84 -14.02
C ALA A 23 -1.69 11.16 -15.32
N ASP A 24 -2.51 10.12 -15.17
CA ASP A 24 -3.08 9.33 -16.26
C ASP A 24 -4.50 8.86 -15.90
N PRO A 25 -5.27 8.27 -16.84
CA PRO A 25 -6.58 7.72 -16.53
C PRO A 25 -6.61 6.73 -15.35
N THR A 26 -5.50 6.05 -15.10
CA THR A 26 -5.35 5.05 -14.04
C THR A 26 -4.35 5.43 -12.96
N HIS A 27 -3.76 6.63 -12.99
CA HIS A 27 -2.72 7.05 -12.04
C HIS A 27 -3.01 8.40 -11.39
N TRP A 28 -2.82 8.47 -10.08
CA TRP A 28 -2.98 9.66 -9.26
C TRP A 28 -1.75 9.89 -8.40
N VAL A 29 -1.33 11.14 -8.27
CA VAL A 29 -0.15 11.53 -7.49
C VAL A 29 -0.52 12.64 -6.50
N LEU A 30 -0.10 12.48 -5.26
CA LEU A 30 -0.23 13.48 -4.20
C LEU A 30 1.17 13.88 -3.72
N ASP A 31 1.46 15.19 -3.76
CA ASP A 31 2.60 15.76 -3.06
C ASP A 31 2.26 15.89 -1.57
N VAL A 32 2.80 14.97 -0.77
CA VAL A 32 2.49 14.86 0.65
C VAL A 32 3.19 15.96 1.46
N THR A 33 4.38 16.36 0.99
CA THR A 33 5.13 17.47 1.59
C THR A 33 4.37 18.79 1.53
N ALA A 34 3.68 19.05 0.42
CA ALA A 34 2.86 20.25 0.25
C ALA A 34 1.45 20.10 0.88
N ALA A 35 0.83 18.93 0.73
CA ALA A 35 -0.58 18.75 1.11
C ALA A 35 -0.81 18.40 2.58
N VAL A 36 0.16 17.77 3.24
CA VAL A 36 -0.02 17.22 4.60
C VAL A 36 1.02 17.76 5.55
N LYS A 37 2.30 17.45 5.31
CA LYS A 37 3.37 17.80 6.23
C LYS A 37 4.73 17.85 5.54
N PRO A 38 5.52 18.92 5.72
CA PRO A 38 6.87 19.00 5.16
C PRO A 38 7.81 17.88 5.66
N GLN A 39 7.69 17.48 6.93
CA GLN A 39 8.44 16.38 7.53
C GLN A 39 7.77 15.03 7.23
N HIS A 40 7.81 14.60 5.96
CA HIS A 40 7.20 13.34 5.52
C HIS A 40 7.70 12.11 6.30
N GLU A 41 8.91 12.16 6.86
CA GLU A 41 9.47 11.09 7.70
C GLU A 41 8.63 10.79 8.95
N GLU A 42 7.83 11.74 9.44
CA GLU A 42 6.93 11.55 10.57
C GLU A 42 5.65 10.79 10.17
N LEU A 43 5.36 10.68 8.88
CA LEU A 43 4.23 9.93 8.35
C LEU A 43 4.60 8.45 8.31
N LYS A 44 4.23 7.71 9.37
CA LYS A 44 4.60 6.30 9.54
C LYS A 44 3.62 5.32 8.93
N GLU A 45 2.35 5.70 8.84
CA GLU A 45 1.28 4.80 8.42
C GLU A 45 0.25 5.57 7.58
N VAL A 46 -0.31 4.88 6.60
CA VAL A 46 -1.41 5.35 5.78
C VAL A 46 -2.56 4.35 5.85
N ALA A 47 -3.75 4.85 6.08
CA ALA A 47 -4.98 4.11 5.87
C ALA A 47 -5.44 4.38 4.44
N PHE A 48 -5.56 3.33 3.64
CA PHE A 48 -6.00 3.39 2.25
C PHE A 48 -7.34 2.65 2.13
N PHE A 49 -8.34 3.26 1.50
CA PHE A 49 -9.69 2.68 1.47
C PHE A 49 -10.52 3.07 0.24
N LEU A 50 -11.51 2.22 -0.05
CA LEU A 50 -12.59 2.48 -1.00
C LEU A 50 -13.77 3.14 -0.24
N PRO A 51 -14.20 4.35 -0.64
CA PRO A 51 -15.33 5.04 -0.01
C PRO A 51 -16.66 4.30 -0.17
N GLN A 52 -16.77 3.43 -1.19
CA GLN A 52 -17.98 2.69 -1.50
C GLN A 52 -17.67 1.25 -1.92
N PRO A 53 -18.53 0.29 -1.53
CA PRO A 53 -18.42 -1.08 -2.01
C PRO A 53 -18.71 -1.13 -3.52
N GLY A 54 -17.89 -1.87 -4.28
CA GLY A 54 -18.06 -2.01 -5.73
C GLY A 54 -17.63 -0.78 -6.53
N ALA A 55 -16.84 0.12 -5.95
CA ALA A 55 -16.31 1.30 -6.65
C ALA A 55 -15.32 0.96 -7.78
N LEU A 56 -14.73 -0.24 -7.74
CA LEU A 56 -13.80 -0.75 -8.75
C LEU A 56 -14.44 -1.87 -9.56
N ASP A 57 -13.95 -2.08 -10.78
CA ASP A 57 -14.24 -3.30 -11.53
C ASP A 57 -13.77 -4.55 -10.75
N PRO A 58 -14.50 -5.68 -10.81
CA PRO A 58 -14.17 -6.88 -10.02
C PRO A 58 -12.78 -7.46 -10.26
N ASN A 59 -12.20 -7.20 -11.43
CA ASN A 59 -10.89 -7.69 -11.85
C ASN A 59 -9.77 -6.64 -11.68
N MET A 60 -10.05 -5.54 -10.99
CA MET A 60 -9.09 -4.46 -10.74
C MET A 60 -8.81 -4.31 -9.24
N GLY A 61 -7.61 -3.83 -8.94
CA GLY A 61 -7.18 -3.40 -7.61
C GLY A 61 -6.52 -2.03 -7.67
N LEU A 62 -6.37 -1.40 -6.51
CA LEU A 62 -5.57 -0.18 -6.38
C LEU A 62 -4.26 -0.49 -5.67
N GLY A 63 -3.15 -0.16 -6.32
CA GLY A 63 -1.81 -0.22 -5.74
C GLY A 63 -1.39 1.14 -5.18
N LEU A 64 -0.76 1.14 -4.00
CA LEU A 64 -0.17 2.32 -3.37
C LEU A 64 1.35 2.28 -3.49
N TYR A 65 1.93 3.40 -3.91
CA TYR A 65 3.35 3.58 -4.17
C TYR A 65 3.85 4.87 -3.49
N VAL A 66 5.14 4.88 -3.14
CA VAL A 66 5.82 6.06 -2.58
C VAL A 66 7.07 6.40 -3.39
N SER A 67 7.37 7.69 -3.51
CA SER A 67 8.64 8.19 -4.05
C SER A 67 9.08 9.42 -3.26
N VAL A 68 10.40 9.65 -3.17
CA VAL A 68 10.98 10.84 -2.53
C VAL A 68 12.01 11.44 -3.47
N GLY A 69 11.86 12.73 -3.77
CA GLY A 69 12.84 13.48 -4.56
C GLY A 69 13.11 12.91 -5.96
N GLY A 70 12.08 12.35 -6.59
CA GLY A 70 12.17 11.78 -7.93
C GLY A 70 12.84 10.39 -7.99
N SER A 71 13.00 9.72 -6.85
CA SER A 71 13.45 8.33 -6.79
C SER A 71 12.46 7.38 -7.48
N GLU A 72 12.90 6.15 -7.73
CA GLU A 72 11.99 5.09 -8.18
C GLU A 72 10.82 4.88 -7.22
N TRP A 73 9.66 4.57 -7.79
CA TRP A 73 8.43 4.29 -7.05
C TRP A 73 8.52 2.94 -6.34
N SER A 74 8.30 2.96 -5.03
CA SER A 74 8.29 1.74 -4.22
C SER A 74 6.88 1.34 -3.83
N TYR A 75 6.48 0.12 -4.18
CA TYR A 75 5.19 -0.46 -3.80
C TYR A 75 5.05 -0.61 -2.27
N ARG A 76 3.86 -0.29 -1.74
CA ARG A 76 3.56 -0.34 -0.31
C ARG A 76 2.45 -1.31 0.06
N GLY A 77 1.47 -1.50 -0.82
CA GLY A 77 0.33 -2.38 -0.57
C GLY A 77 -0.82 -2.06 -1.51
N CYS A 78 -1.94 -2.73 -1.30
CA CYS A 78 -3.10 -2.59 -2.17
C CYS A 78 -4.44 -2.76 -1.48
N ILE A 79 -5.49 -2.31 -2.15
CA ILE A 79 -6.88 -2.59 -1.78
C ILE A 79 -7.67 -3.03 -3.02
N CYS A 80 -8.76 -3.76 -2.80
CA CYS A 80 -9.67 -4.21 -3.85
C CYS A 80 -11.09 -4.36 -3.27
N ASN A 81 -12.09 -4.71 -4.09
CA ASN A 81 -13.46 -4.86 -3.58
C ASN A 81 -13.58 -5.93 -2.47
N ALA A 82 -12.77 -6.99 -2.50
CA ALA A 82 -12.76 -8.03 -1.47
C ALA A 82 -12.03 -7.61 -0.18
N HIS A 83 -11.09 -6.66 -0.29
CA HIS A 83 -10.35 -6.09 0.82
C HIS A 83 -10.32 -4.55 0.67
N PRO A 84 -11.43 -3.87 1.01
CA PRO A 84 -11.68 -2.49 0.58
C PRO A 84 -10.91 -1.45 1.39
N SER A 85 -10.19 -1.85 2.44
CA SER A 85 -9.40 -0.93 3.26
C SER A 85 -8.24 -1.64 3.92
N GLU A 86 -7.11 -0.96 4.03
CA GLU A 86 -5.94 -1.44 4.75
C GLU A 86 -5.18 -0.29 5.40
N VAL A 87 -4.62 -0.54 6.59
CA VAL A 87 -3.62 0.34 7.21
C VAL A 87 -2.26 -0.27 6.94
N MET A 88 -1.39 0.47 6.26
CA MET A 88 -0.08 0.00 5.85
C MET A 88 1.04 0.94 6.29
N PRO A 89 2.21 0.39 6.70
CA PRO A 89 3.34 1.20 7.09
C PRO A 89 3.96 1.90 5.86
N LEU A 90 4.18 3.20 6.00
CA LEU A 90 4.91 4.02 5.05
C LEU A 90 6.41 3.90 5.32
N GLN A 91 7.05 3.06 4.53
CA GLN A 91 8.51 3.01 4.48
C GLN A 91 8.97 3.88 3.32
N TRP A 92 9.25 5.15 3.62
CA TRP A 92 9.77 6.09 2.64
C TRP A 92 11.12 5.61 2.11
N PRO A 93 11.34 5.60 0.78
CA PRO A 93 12.64 5.26 0.22
C PRO A 93 13.67 6.26 0.73
N LYS A 94 14.86 5.77 1.06
CA LYS A 94 15.99 6.65 1.39
C LYS A 94 16.37 7.42 0.13
N ASN A 95 16.46 8.74 0.23
CA ASN A 95 16.95 9.55 -0.86
C ASN A 95 18.47 9.32 -1.01
N LEU A 96 18.85 8.39 -1.89
CA LEU A 96 20.25 8.04 -2.13
C LEU A 96 21.00 9.11 -2.93
N ALA A 97 20.28 10.00 -3.63
CA ALA A 97 20.85 11.04 -4.47
C ALA A 97 21.12 12.35 -3.72
N GLY A 98 20.68 12.48 -2.46
CA GLY A 98 20.85 13.69 -1.66
C GLY A 98 20.08 14.91 -2.18
N THR A 99 19.22 14.75 -3.19
CA THR A 99 18.39 15.83 -3.74
C THR A 99 17.23 16.10 -2.81
N PRO A 100 17.14 17.25 -2.14
CA PRO A 100 15.93 17.61 -1.41
C PRO A 100 14.77 17.60 -2.41
N GLY A 101 13.72 16.85 -2.12
CA GLY A 101 12.59 16.81 -3.02
C GLY A 101 11.35 16.28 -2.35
N ALA A 102 10.22 16.62 -2.95
CA ALA A 102 8.90 16.31 -2.43
C ALA A 102 8.73 14.80 -2.20
N ALA A 103 8.07 14.46 -1.10
CA ALA A 103 7.61 13.10 -0.87
C ALA A 103 6.25 12.94 -1.50
N GLN A 104 6.09 11.91 -2.31
CA GLN A 104 4.91 11.70 -3.13
C GLN A 104 4.28 10.34 -2.85
N ILE A 105 2.95 10.30 -2.87
CA ILE A 105 2.14 9.08 -2.89
C ILE A 105 1.55 8.93 -4.29
N GLY A 106 1.72 7.75 -4.85
CA GLY A 106 1.17 7.36 -6.14
C GLY A 106 0.11 6.27 -5.93
N ILE A 107 -1.04 6.43 -6.56
CA ILE A 107 -2.10 5.42 -6.58
C ILE A 107 -2.30 4.99 -8.03
N SER A 108 -2.36 3.68 -8.27
CA SER A 108 -2.58 3.11 -9.60
C SER A 108 -3.74 2.12 -9.60
N VAL A 109 -4.58 2.16 -10.64
CA VAL A 109 -5.55 1.09 -10.96
C VAL A 109 -4.86 0.06 -11.84
N GLU A 110 -4.82 -1.18 -11.37
CA GLU A 110 -4.08 -2.26 -11.98
C GLU A 110 -4.90 -3.57 -11.97
N PRO A 111 -4.62 -4.51 -12.90
CA PRO A 111 -5.27 -5.82 -12.87
C PRO A 111 -5.07 -6.51 -11.53
N LEU A 112 -6.14 -7.06 -10.95
CA LEU A 112 -6.12 -7.66 -9.62
C LEU A 112 -5.03 -8.74 -9.50
N ALA A 113 -4.83 -9.55 -10.53
CA ALA A 113 -3.79 -10.58 -10.54
C ALA A 113 -2.37 -10.00 -10.39
N GLU A 114 -2.08 -8.86 -11.00
CA GLU A 114 -0.76 -8.20 -10.92
C GLU A 114 -0.52 -7.62 -9.53
N VAL A 115 -1.53 -6.95 -8.99
CA VAL A 115 -1.50 -6.36 -7.64
C VAL A 115 -1.31 -7.44 -6.57
N MET A 116 -2.06 -8.55 -6.68
CA MET A 116 -1.93 -9.69 -5.78
C MET A 116 -0.56 -10.39 -5.93
N GLY A 117 0.00 -10.42 -7.14
CA GLY A 117 1.35 -10.93 -7.38
C GLY A 117 2.44 -10.09 -6.71
N LYS A 118 2.30 -8.75 -6.74
CA LYS A 118 3.20 -7.81 -6.04
C LYS A 118 3.09 -7.96 -4.52
N GLU A 119 1.87 -8.06 -4.00
CA GLU A 119 1.65 -8.25 -2.56
C GLU A 119 2.20 -9.60 -2.06
N GLY A 120 1.97 -10.68 -2.82
CA GLY A 120 2.55 -11.99 -2.53
C GLY A 120 4.09 -11.97 -2.51
N SER A 121 4.71 -11.28 -3.47
CA SER A 121 6.17 -11.14 -3.54
C SER A 121 6.75 -10.35 -2.35
N LYS A 122 6.05 -9.30 -1.90
CA LYS A 122 6.42 -8.51 -0.72
C LYS A 122 6.30 -9.33 0.57
N LEU A 123 5.25 -10.15 0.70
CA LEU A 123 5.08 -11.05 1.83
C LEU A 123 6.18 -12.13 1.86
N GLY A 124 6.47 -12.75 0.71
CA GLY A 124 7.57 -13.72 0.60
C GLY A 124 8.92 -13.15 1.03
N ALA A 125 9.26 -11.94 0.59
CA ALA A 125 10.48 -11.26 1.01
C ALA A 125 10.56 -11.01 2.53
N ARG A 126 9.42 -10.76 3.19
CA ARG A 126 9.36 -10.64 4.66
C ARG A 126 9.54 -11.99 5.35
N GLU A 127 8.95 -13.05 4.81
CA GLU A 127 9.11 -14.42 5.32
C GLU A 127 10.55 -14.91 5.20
N ASP A 128 11.23 -14.62 4.08
CA ASP A 128 12.64 -14.98 3.88
C ASP A 128 13.56 -14.24 4.84
N PHE A 129 13.28 -12.97 5.11
CA PHE A 129 13.98 -12.22 6.14
C PHE A 129 13.75 -12.82 7.54
N ALA A 130 12.52 -13.17 7.88
CA ALA A 130 12.18 -13.79 9.15
C ALA A 130 12.87 -15.16 9.35
N LYS A 131 12.96 -15.99 8.31
CA LYS A 131 13.73 -17.24 8.36
C LYS A 131 15.22 -17.00 8.61
N ARG A 132 15.79 -16.00 7.93
CA ARG A 132 17.21 -15.67 8.03
C ARG A 132 17.62 -15.12 9.40
N TRP A 133 16.69 -14.47 10.10
CA TRP A 133 16.94 -13.89 11.43
C TRP A 133 16.31 -14.69 12.59
N GLY A 134 15.42 -15.64 12.29
CA GLY A 134 14.58 -16.34 13.28
C GLY A 134 14.96 -17.79 13.58
N THR A 135 16.09 -18.31 13.08
CA THR A 135 16.49 -19.70 13.35
C THR A 135 17.53 -19.79 14.47
N PRO A 136 17.16 -20.08 15.74
CA PRO A 136 18.13 -20.60 16.70
C PRO A 136 18.60 -21.98 16.22
N PRO A 137 19.85 -22.39 16.48
CA PRO A 137 20.50 -23.55 15.85
C PRO A 137 19.91 -24.95 16.18
N ASN A 138 18.68 -25.07 16.71
CA ASN A 138 18.08 -26.39 16.99
C ASN A 138 16.54 -26.40 17.17
N ALA A 139 15.77 -25.79 16.27
CA ALA A 139 14.31 -25.92 16.28
C ALA A 139 13.84 -27.02 15.32
N PRO A 140 13.04 -28.02 15.75
CA PRO A 140 12.47 -29.01 14.85
C PRO A 140 11.52 -28.35 13.85
N LEU A 141 11.62 -28.76 12.58
CA LEU A 141 10.79 -28.29 11.47
C LEU A 141 9.29 -28.51 11.80
N SER A 142 8.56 -27.42 12.04
CA SER A 142 7.10 -27.46 12.12
C SER A 142 6.52 -27.60 10.71
N PRO A 143 5.52 -28.47 10.49
CA PRO A 143 4.90 -28.63 9.18
C PRO A 143 4.08 -27.39 8.81
N ASN A 144 4.17 -27.01 7.53
CA ASN A 144 3.47 -25.96 6.77
C ASN A 144 2.41 -25.10 7.48
N PRO A 145 2.43 -23.76 7.29
CA PRO A 145 1.30 -22.93 7.68
C PRO A 145 0.04 -23.33 6.88
N PRO A 146 -1.15 -23.34 7.51
CA PRO A 146 -2.39 -23.63 6.80
C PRO A 146 -2.67 -22.52 5.76
N PRO A 147 -3.28 -22.86 4.61
CA PRO A 147 -3.73 -21.85 3.66
C PRO A 147 -4.75 -20.93 4.33
N CYS A 148 -4.69 -19.64 3.98
CA CYS A 148 -5.61 -18.60 4.46
C CYS A 148 -7.07 -19.08 4.47
N PRO A 149 -7.82 -18.91 5.57
CA PRO A 149 -9.21 -19.30 5.60
C PRO A 149 -10.01 -18.44 4.62
N LEU A 150 -10.66 -19.10 3.66
CA LEU A 150 -11.72 -18.53 2.84
C LEU A 150 -12.81 -17.94 3.77
N PRO A 151 -13.44 -16.82 3.42
CA PRO A 151 -14.53 -16.27 4.21
C PRO A 151 -15.68 -17.28 4.26
N LEU A 152 -16.05 -17.66 5.48
CA LEU A 152 -17.25 -18.44 5.78
C LEU A 152 -18.46 -17.71 5.19
N ALA A 153 -19.00 -18.26 4.11
CA ALA A 153 -20.34 -17.92 3.63
C ALA A 153 -21.32 -18.23 4.77
N ARG A 154 -21.84 -17.18 5.40
CA ARG A 154 -23.04 -17.25 6.23
C ARG A 154 -24.22 -17.48 5.28
N SER A 155 -24.61 -18.74 5.11
CA SER A 155 -25.91 -19.10 4.56
C SER A 155 -27.00 -18.67 5.55
N LEU A 156 -27.97 -17.91 5.05
CA LEU A 156 -29.34 -17.87 5.58
C LEU A 156 -30.15 -18.97 4.89
#